data_AF-A0A7C4KG97-F1
#
_entry.id   AF-A0A7C4KG97-F1
#
_cell.length_a   1.000
_cell.length_b   1.000
_cell.length_c   1.000
_cell.angle_alpha   90.00
_cell.angle_beta   90.00
_cell.angle_gamma   90.00
#
_symmetry.space_group_name_H-M   'P 1'
#
loop_
_entity.id
_entity.type
_entity.pdbx_description
1 polymer ?
#
loop_
_entity_poly.entity_id
_entity_poly.type
_entity_poly.pdbx_seq_one_letter_code
_entity_poly.pdbx_strand_id
1 'polypeptide(L)'
;MSDLKVAVKLRQMPEAYLRPGPAAQAALRLRECGVTIRPGMRLFFWFTRQGISVNPPPPEALDLERYARLVQRAAGEVLDIFEVPSARATQMRLEVFSAPVSVSLTA
;
A
#
# COMPACT_ATOMS: atom_id res chain seq x y z
N MET A 1 -7.66 1.00 -9.36
CA MET A 1 -6.18 0.94 -9.19
C MET A 1 -5.62 2.15 -8.46
N SER A 2 -6.23 3.34 -8.57
CA SER A 2 -5.84 4.56 -7.86
C SER A 2 -5.75 4.38 -6.34
N ASP A 3 -6.62 3.57 -5.77
CA ASP A 3 -6.85 3.50 -4.32
C ASP A 3 -5.71 2.81 -3.55
N LEU A 4 -4.86 2.06 -4.25
CA LEU A 4 -3.67 1.39 -3.68
C LEU A 4 -2.39 2.20 -3.85
N LYS A 5 -2.46 3.39 -4.46
CA LYS A 5 -1.31 4.29 -4.61
C LYS A 5 -0.96 4.87 -3.24
N VAL A 6 0.25 4.58 -2.78
CA VAL A 6 0.75 5.04 -1.47
C VAL A 6 1.49 6.36 -1.65
N ALA A 7 1.34 7.28 -0.69
CA ALA A 7 2.02 8.57 -0.70
C ALA A 7 2.80 8.80 0.59
N VAL A 8 4.13 8.74 0.54
CA VAL A 8 5.02 8.87 1.71
C VAL A 8 5.99 10.04 1.55
N LYS A 9 6.20 10.80 2.62
CA LYS A 9 7.18 11.90 2.65
C LYS A 9 8.61 11.35 2.74
N LEU A 10 9.46 11.72 1.81
CA LEU A 10 10.90 11.47 1.86
C LEU A 10 11.52 12.42 2.88
N ARG A 11 12.10 11.90 3.97
CA ARG A 11 12.67 12.74 5.04
C ARG A 11 14.10 13.19 4.77
N GLN A 12 14.88 12.33 4.13
CA GLN A 12 16.29 12.56 3.78
C GLN A 12 16.59 11.89 2.45
N MET A 13 17.75 12.19 1.88
CA MET A 13 18.20 11.58 0.63
C MET A 13 18.36 10.05 0.75
N PRO A 14 18.10 9.27 -0.32
CA PRO A 14 18.23 7.81 -0.30
C PRO A 14 19.61 7.32 0.18
N GLU A 15 20.67 8.06 -0.15
CA GLU A 15 22.06 7.72 0.16
C GLU A 15 22.39 7.82 1.66
N ALA A 16 21.57 8.57 2.42
CA ALA A 16 21.74 8.70 3.87
C ALA A 16 21.15 7.51 4.65
N TYR A 17 20.44 6.58 4.00
CA TYR A 17 19.85 5.42 4.65
C TYR A 17 20.75 4.19 4.54
N LEU A 18 21.15 3.60 5.68
CA LEU A 18 21.84 2.30 5.71
C LEU A 18 20.96 1.16 5.15
N ARG A 19 19.65 1.22 5.37
CA ARG A 19 18.65 0.36 4.74
C ARG A 19 17.54 1.24 4.18
N PRO A 20 17.39 1.32 2.85
CA PRO A 20 16.42 2.22 2.25
C PRO A 20 14.99 1.74 2.54
N GLY A 21 14.23 2.58 3.24
CA GLY A 21 12.79 2.37 3.44
C GLY A 21 11.98 2.62 2.16
N PRO A 22 10.64 2.45 2.20
CA PRO A 22 9.81 2.53 1.00
C PRO A 22 9.93 3.84 0.20
N ALA A 23 9.96 4.98 0.89
CA ALA A 23 10.14 6.28 0.23
C ALA A 23 11.53 6.41 -0.40
N ALA A 24 12.57 5.92 0.26
CA ALA A 24 13.93 5.95 -0.28
C ALA A 24 14.07 5.04 -1.51
N GLN A 25 13.46 3.85 -1.47
CA GLN A 25 13.39 2.95 -2.63
C GLN A 25 12.60 3.57 -3.80
N ALA A 26 11.47 4.23 -3.54
CA ALA A 26 10.71 4.95 -4.56
C ALA A 26 11.52 6.11 -5.17
N ALA A 27 12.28 6.84 -4.34
CA ALA A 27 13.18 7.88 -4.80
C ALA A 27 14.27 7.32 -5.74
N LEU A 28 14.89 6.19 -5.41
CA LEU A 28 15.86 5.53 -6.28
C LEU A 28 15.25 5.19 -7.65
N ARG A 29 14.05 4.60 -7.67
CA ARG A 29 13.32 4.31 -8.92
C ARG A 29 13.00 5.55 -9.74
N LEU A 30 12.57 6.63 -9.10
CA LEU A 30 12.30 7.90 -9.78
C LEU A 30 13.58 8.52 -10.38
N ARG A 31 14.73 8.39 -9.69
CA ARG A 31 16.03 8.83 -10.22
C ARG A 31 16.43 8.04 -11.46
N GLU A 32 16.20 6.72 -11.47
CA GLU A 32 16.42 5.87 -12.67
C GLU A 32 15.57 6.35 -13.86
N CYS A 33 14.40 6.93 -13.60
CA CYS A 33 13.54 7.55 -14.62
C CYS A 33 13.92 9.02 -14.96
N GLY A 34 15.03 9.54 -14.43
CA GLY A 34 15.51 10.91 -14.70
C GLY A 34 14.84 12.00 -13.85
N VAL A 35 14.06 11.64 -12.83
CA VAL A 35 13.40 12.62 -11.95
C VAL A 35 14.38 13.12 -10.89
N THR A 36 14.47 14.45 -10.74
CA THR A 36 15.26 15.05 -9.67
C THR A 36 14.56 14.90 -8.32
N ILE A 37 15.24 14.29 -7.36
CA ILE A 37 14.72 14.03 -6.01
C ILE A 37 15.30 15.04 -5.02
N ARG A 38 14.45 15.48 -4.07
CA ARG A 38 14.82 16.35 -2.94
C ARG A 38 14.15 15.85 -1.65
N PRO A 39 14.80 15.99 -0.48
CA PRO A 39 14.15 15.76 0.80
C PRO A 39 12.92 16.65 0.96
N GLY A 40 11.93 16.17 1.70
CA GLY A 40 10.65 16.83 1.91
C GLY A 40 9.59 16.52 0.86
N MET A 41 9.97 15.98 -0.30
CA MET A 41 9.02 15.57 -1.35
C MET A 41 8.09 14.46 -0.86
N ARG A 42 6.82 14.53 -1.29
CA ARG A 42 5.87 13.43 -1.13
C ARG A 42 5.93 12.55 -2.37
N LEU A 43 6.37 11.31 -2.19
CA LEU A 43 6.58 10.36 -3.26
C LEU A 43 5.40 9.41 -3.35
N PHE A 44 4.98 9.12 -4.58
CA PHE A 44 3.88 8.22 -4.85
C PHE A 44 4.36 6.96 -5.53
N PHE A 45 3.89 5.81 -5.07
CA PHE A 45 4.30 4.52 -5.58
C PHE A 45 3.31 3.42 -5.20
N TRP A 46 3.53 2.22 -5.75
CA TRP A 46 2.79 1.00 -5.44
C TRP A 46 3.75 -0.07 -4.91
N PHE A 47 3.30 -0.84 -3.93
CA PHE A 47 3.95 -2.09 -3.53
C PHE A 47 3.62 -3.21 -4.51
N THR A 48 4.65 -3.85 -5.01
CA THR A 48 4.58 -5.01 -5.90
C THR A 48 5.32 -6.18 -5.28
N ARG A 49 5.07 -7.39 -5.78
CA ARG A 49 5.78 -8.61 -5.32
C ARG A 49 7.29 -8.55 -5.55
N GLN A 50 7.73 -7.70 -6.47
CA GLN A 50 9.14 -7.46 -6.80
C GLN A 50 9.72 -6.21 -6.11
N GLY A 51 8.95 -5.54 -5.24
CA GLY A 51 9.39 -4.37 -4.49
C GLY A 51 8.46 -3.17 -4.68
N ILE A 52 8.99 -2.10 -5.30
CA ILE A 52 8.28 -0.83 -5.45
C ILE A 52 8.24 -0.42 -6.91
N SER A 53 7.06 -0.03 -7.37
CA SER A 53 6.85 0.58 -8.69
C SER A 53 6.41 2.03 -8.54
N VAL A 54 7.01 2.91 -9.34
CA VAL A 54 6.66 4.34 -9.42
C VAL A 54 5.71 4.63 -10.59
N ASN A 55 5.55 3.66 -11.49
CA ASN A 55 4.53 3.63 -12.52
C ASN A 55 3.40 2.67 -12.12
N PRO A 56 2.16 2.88 -12.57
CA PRO A 56 1.06 1.97 -12.27
C PRO A 56 1.38 0.54 -12.74
N PRO A 57 1.49 -0.44 -11.82
CA PRO A 57 1.71 -1.83 -12.20
C PRO A 57 0.39 -2.50 -12.63
N PRO A 58 0.45 -3.61 -13.38
CA PRO A 58 -0.74 -4.43 -13.62
C PRO A 58 -1.23 -5.06 -12.30
N PRO A 59 -2.52 -5.42 -12.18
CA PRO A 59 -3.11 -5.88 -10.92
C PRO A 59 -2.39 -7.09 -10.31
N GLU A 60 -2.00 -8.05 -11.13
CA GLU A 60 -1.36 -9.31 -10.73
C GLU A 60 0.04 -9.13 -10.13
N ALA A 61 0.69 -8.00 -10.40
CA ALA A 61 2.00 -7.67 -9.86
C ALA A 61 1.93 -7.08 -8.44
N LEU A 62 0.75 -6.66 -7.98
CA LEU A 62 0.56 -6.07 -6.66
C LEU A 62 0.81 -7.08 -5.54
N ASP A 63 1.41 -6.60 -4.45
CA ASP A 63 1.59 -7.37 -3.22
C ASP A 63 0.38 -7.18 -2.30
N LEU A 64 -0.70 -7.89 -2.60
CA LEU A 64 -1.97 -7.78 -1.85
C LEU A 64 -1.82 -8.18 -0.39
N GLU A 65 -0.93 -9.12 -0.06
CA GLU A 65 -0.69 -9.50 1.34
C GLU A 65 -0.09 -8.35 2.13
N ARG A 66 0.84 -7.60 1.53
CA ARG A 66 1.42 -6.43 2.18
C ARG A 66 0.37 -5.35 2.42
N TYR A 67 -0.51 -5.10 1.45
CA TYR A 67 -1.63 -4.17 1.67
C TYR A 67 -2.58 -4.67 2.76
N ALA A 68 -2.90 -5.96 2.78
CA ALA A 68 -3.73 -6.54 3.84
C ALA A 68 -3.09 -6.32 5.23
N ARG A 69 -1.77 -6.54 5.36
CA ARG A 69 -1.04 -6.23 6.62
C ARG A 69 -1.08 -4.75 6.99
N LEU A 70 -1.03 -3.84 6.01
CA LEU A 70 -1.15 -2.39 6.27
C LEU A 70 -2.55 -2.05 6.79
N VAL A 71 -3.60 -2.61 6.18
CA VAL A 71 -4.98 -2.43 6.62
C VAL A 71 -5.19 -3.02 8.01
N GLN A 72 -4.66 -4.21 8.29
CA GLN A 72 -4.74 -4.84 9.61
C GLN A 72 -4.06 -3.98 10.68
N ARG A 73 -2.89 -3.40 10.39
CA ARG A 73 -2.22 -2.49 11.32
C ARG A 73 -3.04 -1.23 11.58
N ALA A 74 -3.55 -0.60 10.52
CA ALA A 74 -4.40 0.58 10.65
C ALA A 74 -5.70 0.27 11.42
N ALA A 75 -6.30 -0.90 11.20
CA ALA A 75 -7.45 -1.35 11.95
C ALA A 75 -7.10 -1.58 13.43
N GLY A 76 -5.95 -2.20 13.73
CA GLY A 76 -5.45 -2.36 15.10
C GLY A 76 -5.29 -1.02 15.82
N GLU A 77 -4.67 -0.01 15.18
CA GLU A 77 -4.51 1.32 15.77
C GLU A 77 -5.84 1.98 16.21
N VAL A 78 -6.95 1.64 15.54
CA VAL A 78 -8.29 2.16 15.87
C VAL A 78 -9.05 1.23 16.82
N LEU A 79 -9.01 -0.08 16.58
CA LEU A 79 -9.83 -1.08 17.26
C LEU A 79 -9.26 -1.52 18.62
N ASP A 80 -7.94 -1.43 18.81
CA ASP A 80 -7.30 -1.84 20.06
C ASP A 80 -7.77 -0.98 21.25
N ILE A 81 -8.23 0.26 21.00
CA ILE A 81 -8.85 1.15 22.02
C ILE A 81 -10.12 0.52 22.60
N PHE A 82 -10.83 -0.30 21.83
CA PHE A 82 -12.08 -0.94 22.23
C PHE A 82 -11.85 -2.33 22.85
N GLU A 83 -10.59 -2.71 23.14
CA GLU A 83 -10.21 -4.04 23.64
C GLU A 83 -10.68 -5.20 22.74
N VAL A 84 -10.98 -4.92 21.47
CA VAL A 84 -11.31 -5.93 20.47
C VAL A 84 -10.00 -6.41 19.85
N PRO A 85 -9.59 -7.69 20.02
CA PRO A 85 -8.37 -8.17 19.42
C PRO A 85 -8.43 -8.05 17.89
N SER A 86 -7.48 -7.32 17.30
CA SER A 86 -7.40 -7.10 15.83
C SER A 86 -7.39 -8.41 15.02
N ALA A 87 -6.86 -9.51 15.59
CA ALA A 87 -6.92 -10.85 15.02
C ALA A 87 -8.36 -11.40 14.91
N ARG A 88 -9.25 -11.08 15.87
CA ARG A 88 -10.67 -11.47 15.85
C ARG A 88 -11.51 -10.56 14.96
N ALA A 89 -11.18 -9.28 14.85
CA ALA A 89 -11.84 -8.36 13.91
C ALA A 89 -11.69 -8.82 12.45
N THR A 90 -10.58 -9.49 12.11
CA THR A 90 -10.37 -10.08 10.77
C THR A 90 -11.25 -11.32 10.53
N GLN A 91 -11.59 -12.08 11.58
CA GLN A 91 -12.59 -13.16 11.53
C GLN A 91 -14.03 -12.62 11.50
N MET A 92 -14.27 -11.39 11.95
CA MET A 92 -15.51 -10.64 11.67
C MET A 92 -15.51 -10.16 10.21
N ARG A 93 -15.54 -11.13 9.30
CA ARG A 93 -16.31 -11.06 8.07
C ARG A 93 -15.88 -9.97 7.08
N LEU A 94 -14.81 -10.26 6.33
CA LEU A 94 -14.70 -9.79 4.94
C LEU A 94 -15.91 -10.21 4.07
N GLU A 95 -16.84 -11.04 4.56
CA GLU A 95 -18.11 -11.30 3.86
C GLU A 95 -19.08 -10.12 3.87
N VAL A 96 -18.85 -9.04 4.63
CA VAL A 96 -19.64 -7.81 4.50
C VAL A 96 -19.36 -7.11 3.15
N PHE A 97 -18.21 -7.39 2.51
CA PHE A 97 -17.90 -6.89 1.17
C PHE A 97 -18.32 -7.84 0.04
N SER A 98 -18.86 -9.02 0.35
CA SER A 98 -19.50 -9.88 -0.65
C SER A 98 -20.98 -9.54 -0.75
N ALA A 99 -21.29 -8.34 -1.24
CA ALA A 99 -22.62 -8.12 -1.81
C ALA A 99 -22.78 -9.08 -3.01
N PRO A 100 -23.86 -9.88 -3.10
CA PRO A 100 -24.13 -10.63 -4.31
C PRO A 100 -24.43 -9.61 -5.41
N VAL A 101 -23.53 -9.49 -6.39
CA VAL A 101 -23.89 -8.87 -7.66
C VAL A 101 -24.83 -9.87 -8.34
N SER A 102 -26.14 -9.68 -8.13
CA SER A 102 -27.17 -10.30 -8.92
C SER A 102 -27.04 -9.80 -10.36
N VAL A 103 -26.48 -10.61 -11.24
CA VAL A 103 -26.67 -10.44 -12.67
C VAL A 103 -27.86 -11.31 -13.06
N SER A 104 -29.04 -10.71 -13.06
CA SER A 104 -30.20 -11.27 -13.76
C SER A 104 -29.93 -11.17 -15.26
N LEU A 105 -29.65 -12.29 -15.90
CA LEU A 105 -29.73 -12.42 -17.35
C LEU A 105 -31.17 -12.81 -17.70
N THR A 106 -31.99 -11.81 -18.00
CA THR A 106 -33.20 -11.99 -18.81
C THR A 106 -32.79 -12.12 -20.26
N ALA A 107 -33.14 -13.25 -20.88
CA ALA A 107 -33.35 -13.40 -22.31
C ALA A 107 -34.53 -14.34 -22.50
#